data_AF-A0A533QBH7-F1
#
_entry.id   AF-A0A533QBH7-F1
#
_cell.length_a   1.000
_cell.length_b   1.000
_cell.length_c   1.000
_cell.angle_alpha   90.00
_cell.angle_beta   90.00
_cell.angle_gamma   90.00
#
_symmetry.space_group_name_H-M   'P 1'
#
loop_
_entity.id
_entity.type
_entity.pdbx_description
1 polymer ?
#
loop_
_entity_poly.entity_id
_entity_poly.type
_entity_poly.pdbx_seq_one_letter_code
_entity_poly.pdbx_strand_id
1 'polypeptide(L)'
;MMKQNKLDIFNFTINSIEAGWLKARIMVEDTSLDFTVSYLSEPLSSFLEVLLELDAHYDRRYYLADGLKPEFHLVWQGEPWQYTWLFEPQQDRKVAITIFYCEDHLGSKNTEEHIKIKTVVTLDNLMREVSKEAESILKTYGFLGYKTEWIQSDFPIGDLLRLHSVLNGDEPQEKSLSKEVGYFNKLLRSQEAV
;
A
#
# COMPACT_ATOMS: atom_id res chain seq x y z
N MET A 1 -14.97 -29.53 12.25
CA MET A 1 -13.88 -29.69 11.26
C MET A 1 -13.47 -28.28 10.82
N MET A 2 -12.45 -27.71 11.45
CA MET A 2 -11.98 -26.35 11.13
C MET A 2 -11.28 -26.43 9.76
N LYS A 3 -11.79 -25.69 8.78
CA LYS A 3 -11.07 -25.49 7.52
C LYS A 3 -9.75 -24.81 7.86
N GLN A 4 -8.65 -25.40 7.45
CA GLN A 4 -7.35 -24.74 7.41
C GLN A 4 -7.54 -23.52 6.49
N ASN A 5 -7.62 -22.31 7.05
CA ASN A 5 -7.67 -21.09 6.23
C ASN A 5 -6.36 -21.02 5.46
N LYS A 6 -6.43 -21.26 4.15
CA LYS A 6 -5.39 -20.90 3.21
C LYS A 6 -5.11 -19.41 3.43
N LEU A 7 -3.86 -19.03 3.61
CA LEU A 7 -3.50 -17.62 3.59
C LEU A 7 -3.67 -17.14 2.15
N ASP A 8 -4.48 -16.11 1.95
CA ASP A 8 -4.73 -15.57 0.62
C ASP A 8 -3.46 -14.88 0.14
N ILE A 9 -3.01 -15.22 -1.07
CA ILE A 9 -1.89 -14.55 -1.70
C ILE A 9 -2.44 -13.24 -2.25
N PHE A 10 -2.04 -12.13 -1.64
CA PHE A 10 -2.24 -10.81 -2.20
C PHE A 10 -1.21 -10.60 -3.31
N ASN A 11 -1.64 -10.04 -4.43
CA ASN A 11 -0.78 -9.47 -5.45
C ASN A 11 -1.26 -8.07 -5.76
N PHE A 12 -0.35 -7.11 -5.79
CA PHE A 12 -0.60 -5.75 -6.22
C PHE A 12 0.36 -5.41 -7.34
N THR A 13 -0.12 -4.71 -8.35
CA THR A 13 0.68 -4.33 -9.51
C THR A 13 0.30 -2.92 -9.92
N ILE A 14 1.31 -2.04 -10.04
CA ILE A 14 1.12 -0.73 -10.65
C ILE A 14 1.48 -0.87 -12.13
N ASN A 15 0.48 -0.74 -13.01
CA ASN A 15 0.65 -0.92 -14.44
C ASN A 15 1.26 0.30 -15.12
N SER A 16 0.88 1.50 -14.68
CA SER A 16 1.39 2.75 -15.24
C SER A 16 1.12 3.93 -14.32
N ILE A 17 2.05 4.89 -14.35
CA ILE A 17 1.89 6.25 -13.85
C ILE A 17 2.10 7.20 -15.02
N GLU A 18 1.09 7.99 -15.36
CA GLU A 18 1.14 8.93 -16.49
C GLU A 18 0.25 10.14 -16.23
N ALA A 19 0.81 11.35 -16.33
CA ALA A 19 0.06 12.62 -16.28
C ALA A 19 -0.95 12.76 -15.10
N GLY A 20 -0.56 12.31 -13.91
CA GLY A 20 -1.35 12.34 -12.69
C GLY A 20 -2.35 11.20 -12.54
N TRP A 21 -2.21 10.13 -13.34
CA TRP A 21 -3.06 8.97 -13.30
C TRP A 21 -2.28 7.69 -13.03
N LEU A 22 -2.75 6.93 -12.05
CA LEU A 22 -2.21 5.63 -11.69
C LEU A 22 -3.21 4.57 -12.12
N LYS A 23 -2.72 3.57 -12.86
CA LYS A 23 -3.46 2.35 -13.18
C LYS A 23 -2.83 1.22 -12.38
N ALA A 24 -3.63 0.51 -11.61
CA ALA A 24 -3.16 -0.62 -10.84
C ALA A 24 -4.20 -1.73 -10.78
N ARG A 25 -3.70 -2.91 -10.43
CA ARG A 25 -4.47 -4.13 -10.25
C ARG A 25 -4.16 -4.74 -8.91
N ILE A 26 -5.20 -5.27 -8.27
CA ILE A 26 -5.07 -6.23 -7.17
C ILE A 26 -5.59 -7.57 -7.65
N MET A 27 -4.92 -8.64 -7.23
CA MET A 27 -5.44 -9.99 -7.33
C MET A 27 -5.33 -10.68 -5.97
N VAL A 28 -6.46 -11.20 -5.49
CA VAL A 28 -6.52 -12.00 -4.27
C VAL A 28 -7.41 -13.20 -4.55
N GLU A 29 -6.87 -14.40 -4.36
CA GLU A 29 -7.50 -15.65 -4.79
C GLU A 29 -7.92 -15.58 -6.28
N ASP A 30 -9.21 -15.76 -6.57
CA ASP A 30 -9.79 -15.71 -7.91
C ASP A 30 -10.44 -14.36 -8.22
N THR A 31 -10.28 -13.36 -7.35
CA THR A 31 -10.85 -12.02 -7.53
C THR A 31 -9.77 -11.03 -7.93
N SER A 32 -10.03 -10.28 -8.99
CA SER A 32 -9.19 -9.15 -9.41
C SER A 32 -9.97 -7.85 -9.41
N LEU A 33 -9.32 -6.77 -9.03
CA LEU A 33 -9.85 -5.42 -9.15
C LEU A 33 -8.83 -4.54 -9.88
N ASP A 34 -9.24 -4.01 -11.03
CA ASP A 34 -8.55 -2.92 -11.70
C ASP A 34 -9.08 -1.60 -11.18
N PHE A 35 -8.19 -0.66 -10.89
CA PHE A 35 -8.58 0.68 -10.47
C PHE A 35 -7.65 1.74 -11.03
N THR A 36 -8.26 2.91 -11.20
CA THR A 36 -7.63 4.14 -11.67
C THR A 36 -7.75 5.19 -10.59
N VAL A 37 -6.63 5.82 -10.25
CA VAL A 37 -6.53 6.85 -9.24
C VAL A 37 -5.93 8.10 -9.86
N SER A 38 -6.51 9.26 -9.57
CA SER A 38 -6.03 10.57 -10.02
C SER A 38 -5.11 11.19 -8.97
N TYR A 39 -4.45 12.26 -9.37
CA TYR A 39 -3.58 13.10 -8.55
C TYR A 39 -4.29 13.74 -7.34
N LEU A 40 -5.61 13.62 -7.21
CA LEU A 40 -6.34 14.07 -6.02
C LEU A 40 -6.02 13.22 -4.78
N SER A 41 -5.30 12.12 -4.96
CA SER A 41 -4.83 11.27 -3.87
C SER A 41 -3.35 10.97 -4.05
N GLU A 42 -2.72 10.48 -2.99
CA GLU A 42 -1.31 10.06 -2.98
C GLU A 42 -1.21 8.55 -2.72
N PRO A 43 -1.47 7.68 -3.72
CA PRO A 43 -1.70 6.27 -3.48
C PRO A 43 -0.50 5.58 -2.89
N LEU A 44 0.70 5.86 -3.41
CA LEU A 44 1.90 5.22 -2.93
C LEU A 44 2.26 5.65 -1.50
N SER A 45 2.18 6.95 -1.20
CA SER A 45 2.46 7.48 0.15
C SER A 45 1.47 6.93 1.15
N SER A 46 0.17 7.10 0.89
CA SER A 46 -0.90 6.63 1.78
C SER A 46 -0.85 5.12 2.03
N PHE A 47 -0.49 4.32 1.02
CA PHE A 47 -0.37 2.87 1.20
C PHE A 47 0.86 2.49 2.03
N LEU A 48 2.01 3.14 1.83
CA LEU A 48 3.20 2.88 2.64
C LEU A 48 2.98 3.32 4.10
N GLU A 49 2.36 4.48 4.32
CA GLU A 49 2.01 5.01 5.63
C GLU A 49 1.11 4.04 6.40
N VAL A 50 -0.01 3.60 5.80
CA VAL A 50 -0.95 2.70 6.48
C VAL A 50 -0.30 1.36 6.85
N LEU A 51 0.63 0.86 6.03
CA LEU A 51 1.37 -0.37 6.33
C LEU A 51 2.31 -0.22 7.52
N LEU A 52 2.97 0.94 7.63
CA LEU A 52 3.85 1.25 8.77
C LEU A 52 3.04 1.44 10.05
N GLU A 53 1.85 2.05 9.96
CA GLU A 53 0.92 2.19 11.09
C GLU A 53 0.38 0.82 11.55
N LEU A 54 -0.02 -0.03 10.61
CA LEU A 54 -0.43 -1.41 10.89
C LEU A 54 0.69 -2.20 11.58
N ASP A 55 1.93 -2.09 11.11
CA ASP A 55 3.07 -2.76 11.75
C ASP A 55 3.31 -2.25 13.18
N ALA A 56 3.29 -0.93 13.39
CA ALA A 56 3.44 -0.33 14.70
C ALA A 56 2.33 -0.77 15.68
N HIS A 57 1.10 -0.98 15.18
CA HIS A 57 0.02 -1.55 15.98
C HIS A 57 0.34 -2.97 16.46
N TYR A 58 0.83 -3.85 15.58
CA TYR A 58 1.17 -5.23 15.96
C TYR A 58 2.36 -5.33 16.93
N ASP A 59 3.30 -4.40 16.82
CA ASP A 59 4.45 -4.30 17.71
C ASP A 59 4.11 -3.64 19.07
N ARG A 60 2.82 -3.38 19.34
CA ARG A 60 2.31 -2.73 20.56
C ARG A 60 2.94 -1.36 20.84
N ARG A 61 3.51 -0.71 19.81
CA ARG A 61 3.96 0.69 19.89
C ARG A 61 2.77 1.65 20.00
N TYR A 62 1.56 1.17 19.64
CA TYR A 62 0.28 1.82 19.94
C TYR A 62 -0.46 1.10 21.07
N TYR A 63 -0.48 1.69 22.25
CA TYR A 63 -1.49 1.36 23.27
C TYR A 63 -2.76 2.13 22.93
N LEU A 64 -3.78 1.44 22.43
CA LEU A 64 -5.11 2.04 22.31
C LEU A 64 -5.72 2.08 23.71
N ALA A 65 -6.06 3.28 24.15
CA ALA A 65 -6.96 3.44 25.27
C ALA A 65 -8.34 2.85 24.86
N ASP A 66 -8.96 2.11 25.77
CA ASP A 66 -10.38 1.76 25.73
C ASP A 66 -10.86 0.74 24.69
N GLY A 67 -10.19 -0.39 24.52
CA GLY A 67 -10.80 -1.63 23.98
C GLY A 67 -11.40 -1.56 22.56
N LEU A 68 -11.28 -0.41 21.89
CA LEU A 68 -11.67 -0.18 20.51
C LEU A 68 -10.63 -0.85 19.60
N LYS A 69 -11.11 -1.63 18.64
CA LYS A 69 -10.26 -2.12 17.56
C LYS A 69 -9.92 -0.93 16.67
N PRO A 70 -8.64 -0.69 16.36
CA PRO A 70 -8.31 0.39 15.44
C PRO A 70 -8.76 0.00 14.04
N GLU A 71 -9.32 0.97 13.33
CA GLU A 71 -9.64 0.85 11.92
C GLU A 71 -8.72 1.81 11.17
N PHE A 72 -7.99 1.30 10.19
CA PHE A 72 -7.15 2.11 9.32
C PHE A 72 -7.83 2.23 7.98
N HIS A 73 -7.85 3.44 7.42
CA HIS A 73 -8.49 3.67 6.14
C HIS A 73 -7.66 4.59 5.26
N LEU A 74 -7.76 4.38 3.96
CA LEU A 74 -7.27 5.33 2.97
C LEU A 74 -8.32 5.51 1.87
N VAL A 75 -8.23 6.63 1.18
CA VAL A 75 -9.17 7.03 0.14
C VAL A 75 -8.40 7.36 -1.12
N TRP A 76 -8.77 6.71 -2.23
CA TRP A 76 -8.20 6.92 -3.55
C TRP A 76 -9.27 7.43 -4.51
N GLN A 77 -9.10 8.66 -4.96
CA GLN A 77 -10.04 9.35 -5.83
C GLN A 77 -9.62 9.19 -7.29
N GLY A 78 -10.58 9.00 -8.20
CA GLY A 78 -10.33 8.99 -9.64
C GLY A 78 -11.08 10.05 -10.44
N GLU A 79 -12.14 10.67 -9.91
CA GLU A 79 -13.00 11.66 -10.60
C GLU A 79 -13.97 11.09 -11.66
N PRO A 80 -15.27 10.95 -11.37
CA PRO A 80 -15.98 11.22 -10.11
C PRO A 80 -15.95 10.05 -9.12
N TRP A 81 -15.31 8.93 -9.45
CA TRP A 81 -15.32 7.75 -8.59
C TRP A 81 -14.28 7.82 -7.47
N GLN A 82 -14.47 6.97 -6.46
CA GLN A 82 -13.59 6.80 -5.31
C GLN A 82 -13.49 5.32 -4.91
N TYR A 83 -12.30 4.92 -4.44
CA TYR A 83 -12.07 3.68 -3.73
C TYR A 83 -11.77 3.99 -2.26
N THR A 84 -12.54 3.41 -1.35
CA THR A 84 -12.27 3.47 0.09
C THR A 84 -11.70 2.13 0.52
N TRP A 85 -10.53 2.16 1.14
CA TRP A 85 -9.91 0.97 1.69
C TRP A 85 -10.07 0.97 3.20
N LEU A 86 -10.47 -0.18 3.74
CA LEU A 86 -10.56 -0.43 5.17
C LEU A 86 -9.63 -1.59 5.52
N PHE A 87 -8.75 -1.37 6.48
CA PHE A 87 -7.84 -2.36 7.05
C PHE A 87 -8.18 -2.58 8.52
N GLU A 88 -8.57 -3.80 8.84
CA GLU A 88 -8.92 -4.21 10.20
C GLU A 88 -7.89 -5.23 10.71
N PRO A 89 -7.05 -4.87 11.69
CA PRO A 89 -6.11 -5.81 12.29
C PRO A 89 -6.81 -7.01 12.91
N GLN A 90 -6.30 -8.20 12.59
CA GLN A 90 -6.69 -9.48 13.16
C GLN A 90 -5.53 -10.08 13.96
N GLN A 91 -5.75 -11.24 14.59
CA GLN A 91 -4.69 -11.98 15.28
C GLN A 91 -3.61 -12.47 14.30
N ASP A 92 -2.42 -12.80 14.84
CA ASP A 92 -1.30 -13.37 14.10
C ASP A 92 -0.81 -12.52 12.91
N ARG A 93 -0.77 -11.18 13.07
CA ARG A 93 -0.34 -10.22 12.04
C ARG A 93 -1.12 -10.38 10.72
N LYS A 94 -2.40 -10.71 10.79
CA LYS A 94 -3.30 -10.79 9.64
C LYS A 94 -4.15 -9.54 9.55
N VAL A 95 -4.40 -9.04 8.35
CA VAL A 95 -5.21 -7.85 8.13
C VAL A 95 -6.41 -8.23 7.28
N ALA A 96 -7.61 -7.94 7.75
CA ALA A 96 -8.80 -8.01 6.91
C ALA A 96 -8.87 -6.72 6.09
N ILE A 97 -9.01 -6.86 4.77
CA ILE A 97 -9.05 -5.75 3.83
C ILE A 97 -10.42 -5.74 3.17
N THR A 98 -11.10 -4.60 3.21
CA THR A 98 -12.30 -4.35 2.42
C THR A 98 -12.08 -3.14 1.53
N ILE A 99 -12.36 -3.29 0.23
CA ILE A 99 -12.29 -2.20 -0.75
C ILE A 99 -13.71 -1.90 -1.22
N PHE A 100 -14.15 -0.67 -0.97
CA PHE A 100 -15.41 -0.13 -1.43
C PHE A 100 -15.18 0.72 -2.67
N TYR A 101 -16.13 0.70 -3.59
CA TYR A 101 -16.17 1.57 -4.75
C TYR A 101 -17.43 2.41 -4.72
N CYS A 102 -17.26 3.72 -4.92
CA CYS A 102 -18.33 4.68 -5.09
C CYS A 102 -18.17 5.34 -6.46
N GLU A 103 -19.20 5.25 -7.31
CA GLU A 103 -19.13 5.76 -8.70
C GLU A 103 -19.11 7.29 -8.77
N ASP A 104 -19.82 7.97 -7.87
CA ASP A 104 -19.92 9.44 -7.83
C ASP A 104 -19.88 9.95 -6.39
N HIS A 105 -18.68 10.00 -5.79
CA HIS A 105 -18.52 10.39 -4.38
C HIS A 105 -18.89 11.86 -4.07
N LEU A 106 -19.13 12.67 -5.09
CA LEU A 106 -19.53 14.08 -4.98
C LEU A 106 -21.04 14.28 -5.16
N GLY A 107 -21.77 13.23 -5.57
CA GLY A 107 -23.21 13.25 -5.81
C GLY A 107 -24.05 13.49 -4.54
N SER A 108 -25.13 14.26 -4.69
CA SER A 108 -26.01 14.67 -3.57
C SER A 108 -27.13 13.67 -3.22
N LYS A 109 -27.25 12.55 -3.95
CA LYS A 109 -28.29 11.53 -3.71
C LYS A 109 -27.72 10.13 -3.89
N ASN A 110 -27.74 9.36 -2.82
CA ASN A 110 -27.45 7.92 -2.76
C ASN A 110 -26.15 7.50 -3.46
N THR A 111 -25.03 7.94 -2.89
CA THR A 111 -23.73 7.32 -3.13
C THR A 111 -23.73 5.91 -2.55
N GLU A 112 -24.10 4.93 -3.36
CA GLU A 112 -24.00 3.53 -2.99
C GLU A 112 -22.53 3.09 -3.06
N GLU A 113 -22.00 2.66 -1.92
CA GLU A 113 -20.70 2.00 -1.86
C GLU A 113 -20.87 0.51 -2.13
N HIS A 114 -20.13 0.01 -3.11
CA HIS A 114 -20.12 -1.41 -3.46
C HIS A 114 -18.83 -2.05 -2.97
N ILE A 115 -18.93 -3.12 -2.18
CA ILE A 115 -17.78 -3.95 -1.83
C ILE A 115 -17.26 -4.62 -3.10
N LYS A 116 -16.01 -4.34 -3.47
CA LYS A 116 -15.31 -4.93 -4.62
C LYS A 116 -14.37 -6.04 -4.20
N ILE A 117 -13.69 -5.88 -3.08
CA ILE A 117 -12.78 -6.86 -2.49
C ILE A 117 -13.09 -6.99 -1.01
N LYS A 118 -13.09 -8.22 -0.51
CA LYS A 118 -13.10 -8.54 0.92
C LYS A 118 -12.25 -9.78 1.16
N THR A 119 -11.11 -9.63 1.83
CA THR A 119 -10.13 -10.71 2.02
C THR A 119 -9.39 -10.59 3.35
N VAL A 120 -8.61 -11.61 3.72
CA VAL A 120 -7.72 -11.61 4.88
C VAL A 120 -6.33 -12.09 4.44
N VAL A 121 -5.33 -11.24 4.62
CA VAL A 121 -3.94 -11.49 4.19
C VAL A 121 -2.99 -11.36 5.37
N THR A 122 -1.76 -11.90 5.25
CA THR A 122 -0.73 -11.54 6.25
C THR A 122 -0.20 -10.14 5.96
N LEU A 123 0.07 -9.37 7.02
CA LEU A 123 0.67 -8.05 6.89
C LEU A 123 2.01 -8.14 6.14
N ASP A 124 2.83 -9.15 6.44
CA ASP A 124 4.12 -9.28 5.77
C ASP A 124 4.01 -9.57 4.26
N ASN A 125 2.98 -10.30 3.79
CA ASN A 125 2.74 -10.48 2.35
C ASN A 125 2.29 -9.16 1.72
N LEU A 126 1.35 -8.45 2.35
CA LEU A 126 0.87 -7.15 1.88
C LEU A 126 2.02 -6.14 1.77
N MET A 127 2.85 -6.01 2.81
CA MET A 127 4.02 -5.14 2.84
C MET A 127 5.03 -5.50 1.75
N ARG A 128 5.29 -6.79 1.52
CA ARG A 128 6.22 -7.24 0.46
C ARG A 128 5.73 -6.87 -0.93
N GLU A 129 4.45 -7.08 -1.23
CA GLU A 129 3.90 -6.75 -2.54
C GLU A 129 3.90 -5.23 -2.78
N VAL A 130 3.49 -4.43 -1.79
CA VAL A 130 3.51 -2.96 -1.94
C VAL A 130 4.94 -2.42 -2.04
N SER A 131 5.88 -2.94 -1.23
CA SER A 131 7.31 -2.57 -1.30
C SER A 131 7.89 -2.87 -2.69
N LYS A 132 7.60 -4.06 -3.22
CA LYS A 132 8.06 -4.48 -4.55
C LYS A 132 7.57 -3.55 -5.65
N GLU A 133 6.30 -3.15 -5.62
CA GLU A 133 5.76 -2.21 -6.60
C GLU A 133 6.32 -0.80 -6.42
N ALA A 134 6.49 -0.31 -5.18
CA ALA A 134 7.15 0.95 -4.90
C ALA A 134 8.58 0.99 -5.46
N GLU A 135 9.34 -0.09 -5.25
CA GLU A 135 10.66 -0.29 -5.82
C GLU A 135 10.64 -0.31 -7.36
N SER A 136 9.66 -0.99 -7.96
CA SER A 136 9.48 -1.05 -9.41
C SER A 136 9.23 0.34 -10.01
N ILE A 137 8.40 1.16 -9.35
CA ILE A 137 8.16 2.54 -9.74
C ILE A 137 9.44 3.38 -9.64
N LEU A 138 10.17 3.28 -8.53
CA LEU A 138 11.42 4.01 -8.36
C LEU A 138 12.45 3.61 -9.43
N LYS A 139 12.54 2.32 -9.76
CA LYS A 139 13.39 1.76 -10.81
C LYS A 139 13.01 2.27 -12.21
N THR A 140 11.72 2.39 -12.49
CA THR A 140 11.19 2.75 -13.81
C THR A 140 11.26 4.24 -14.07
N TYR A 141 10.86 5.05 -13.10
CA TYR A 141 10.70 6.50 -13.27
C TYR A 141 11.83 7.32 -12.63
N GLY A 142 12.51 6.78 -11.61
CA GLY A 142 13.37 7.55 -10.73
C GLY A 142 12.60 8.66 -9.98
N PHE A 143 13.31 9.45 -9.18
CA PHE A 143 12.69 10.53 -8.40
C PHE A 143 12.10 11.64 -9.28
N LEU A 144 12.84 12.08 -10.29
CA LEU A 144 12.42 13.19 -11.16
C LEU A 144 11.32 12.77 -12.14
N GLY A 145 11.36 11.53 -12.65
CA GLY A 145 10.30 11.01 -13.51
C GLY A 145 9.01 10.81 -12.71
N TYR A 146 9.09 10.24 -11.50
CA TYR A 146 7.91 10.11 -10.63
C TYR A 146 7.28 11.48 -10.36
N LYS A 147 8.10 12.47 -10.01
CA LYS A 147 7.63 13.84 -9.77
C LYS A 147 6.98 14.48 -11.00
N THR A 148 7.48 14.16 -12.18
CA THR A 148 6.92 14.67 -13.44
C THR A 148 5.56 14.01 -13.73
N GLU A 149 5.50 12.69 -13.62
CA GLU A 149 4.30 11.91 -13.94
C GLU A 149 3.21 12.02 -12.87
N TRP A 150 3.55 12.21 -11.60
CA TRP A 150 2.58 12.37 -10.49
C TRP A 150 2.31 13.82 -10.11
N ILE A 151 2.39 14.74 -11.08
CA ILE A 151 2.04 16.17 -10.93
C ILE A 151 2.75 16.83 -9.72
N GLN A 152 4.08 16.81 -9.74
CA GLN A 152 4.98 17.48 -8.79
C GLN A 152 5.00 16.93 -7.36
N SER A 153 4.42 15.74 -7.12
CA SER A 153 4.59 15.04 -5.84
C SER A 153 5.94 14.35 -5.73
N ASP A 154 6.53 14.34 -4.53
CA ASP A 154 7.80 13.66 -4.28
C ASP A 154 7.57 12.17 -4.00
N PHE A 155 8.47 11.32 -4.47
CA PHE A 155 8.41 9.89 -4.17
C PHE A 155 8.57 9.65 -2.65
N PRO A 156 7.73 8.81 -2.02
CA PRO A 156 7.71 8.58 -0.56
C PRO A 156 8.86 7.68 -0.09
N ILE A 157 10.11 8.11 -0.32
CA ILE A 157 11.29 7.27 -0.12
C ILE A 157 11.55 6.94 1.35
N GLY A 158 11.25 7.87 2.25
CA GLY A 158 11.43 7.68 3.68
C GLY A 158 10.60 6.50 4.19
N ASP A 159 9.33 6.41 3.76
CA ASP A 159 8.45 5.33 4.18
C ASP A 159 8.79 4.02 3.50
N LEU A 160 9.25 4.02 2.24
CA LEU A 160 9.79 2.81 1.61
C LEU A 160 11.02 2.26 2.35
N LEU A 161 11.95 3.12 2.76
CA LEU A 161 13.13 2.72 3.55
C LEU A 161 12.74 2.14 4.91
N ARG A 162 11.77 2.76 5.58
CA ARG A 162 11.22 2.26 6.84
C ARG A 162 10.57 0.89 6.64
N LEU A 163 9.76 0.73 5.60
CA LEU A 163 9.09 -0.52 5.28
C LEU A 163 10.10 -1.65 4.99
N HIS A 164 11.13 -1.36 4.21
CA HIS A 164 12.22 -2.28 3.95
C HIS A 164 12.94 -2.70 5.24
N SER A 165 13.19 -1.76 6.15
CA SER A 165 13.84 -2.07 7.43
C SER A 165 12.98 -3.04 8.25
N VAL A 166 11.68 -2.78 8.35
CA VAL A 166 10.74 -3.68 9.04
C VAL A 166 10.73 -5.07 8.42
N LEU A 167 10.65 -5.16 7.09
CA LEU A 167 10.58 -6.45 6.37
C LEU A 167 11.84 -7.33 6.55
N ASN A 168 13.00 -6.73 6.78
CA ASN A 168 14.26 -7.45 6.97
C ASN A 168 14.61 -7.72 8.44
N GLY A 169 13.75 -7.30 9.38
CA GLY A 169 14.05 -7.38 10.81
C GLY A 169 15.24 -6.53 11.22
N ASP A 170 15.61 -5.54 10.40
CA ASP A 170 16.49 -4.48 10.83
C ASP A 170 15.73 -3.68 11.90
N GLU A 171 16.29 -3.50 13.10
CA GLU A 171 15.72 -2.54 14.06
C GLU A 171 15.42 -1.24 13.31
N PRO A 172 14.29 -0.54 13.52
CA PRO A 172 14.02 0.72 12.83
C PRO A 172 15.17 1.69 13.10
N GLN A 173 16.12 1.76 12.16
CA GLN A 173 17.52 2.01 12.52
C GLN A 173 17.74 3.45 12.94
N GLU A 174 18.66 3.60 13.88
CA GLU A 174 19.46 4.81 14.05
C GLU A 174 19.79 5.47 12.71
N LYS A 175 19.56 6.78 12.63
CA LYS A 175 19.80 7.70 11.51
C LYS A 175 21.13 7.43 10.79
N SER A 176 21.18 6.51 9.81
CA SER A 176 22.42 6.04 9.18
C SER A 176 22.35 6.08 7.65
N LEU A 177 22.85 7.19 7.09
CA LEU A 177 22.92 7.40 5.65
C LEU A 177 23.67 6.28 4.90
N SER A 178 24.70 5.68 5.50
CA SER A 178 25.46 4.61 4.85
C SER A 178 24.62 3.36 4.58
N LYS A 179 23.67 3.06 5.46
CA LYS A 179 22.75 1.92 5.30
C LYS A 179 21.64 2.23 4.29
N GLU A 180 21.12 3.45 4.30
CA GLU A 180 20.20 3.95 3.26
C GLU A 180 20.84 3.83 1.87
N VAL A 181 22.07 4.36 1.71
CA VAL A 181 22.87 4.22 0.47
C VAL A 181 23.13 2.75 0.14
N GLY A 182 23.38 1.90 1.14
CA GLY A 182 23.54 0.47 0.96
C GLY A 182 22.30 -0.21 0.36
N TYR A 183 21.10 0.16 0.83
CA TYR A 183 19.84 -0.30 0.24
C TYR A 183 19.72 0.13 -1.23
N PHE A 184 19.95 1.41 -1.54
CA PHE A 184 19.89 1.90 -2.92
C PHE A 184 20.85 1.16 -3.84
N ASN A 185 22.08 0.90 -3.40
CA ASN A 185 23.04 0.15 -4.18
C ASN A 185 22.57 -1.28 -4.49
N LYS A 186 21.89 -1.95 -3.54
CA LYS A 186 21.27 -3.26 -3.79
C LYS A 186 20.12 -3.15 -4.79
N LEU A 187 19.27 -2.13 -4.63
CA LEU A 187 18.14 -1.87 -5.50
C LEU A 187 18.59 -1.67 -6.95
N LEU A 188 19.61 -0.84 -7.18
CA LEU A 188 20.19 -0.58 -8.50
C LEU A 188 20.78 -1.83 -9.14
N ARG A 189 21.55 -2.63 -8.39
CA ARG A 189 22.14 -3.88 -8.90
C ARG A 189 21.09 -4.92 -9.31
N SER A 190 19.92 -4.91 -8.68
CA SER A 190 18.83 -5.81 -9.07
C SER A 190 18.19 -5.46 -10.41
N GLN A 191 18.39 -4.24 -10.95
CA GLN A 191 17.95 -3.89 -12.31
C GLN A 191 18.88 -4.45 -13.39
N GLU A 192 20.18 -4.57 -13.12
CA GLU A 192 21.18 -5.01 -14.11
C GLU A 192 21.15 -6.53 -14.37
N ALA A 193 20.36 -7.28 -13.60
CA ALA A 193 20.27 -8.74 -13.66
C ALA A 193 19.08 -9.26 -14.49
N VAL A 194 18.37 -8.38 -15.19
CA VAL A 194 17.24 -8.68 -16.10
C VAL A 194 17.65 -8.33 -17.53
#